data_AF-A0AAP6GDL2-F1
#
_entry.id   AF-A0AAP6GDL2-F1
#
_cell.length_a   1.000
_cell.length_b   1.000
_cell.length_c   1.000
_cell.angle_alpha   90.00
_cell.angle_beta   90.00
_cell.angle_gamma   90.00
#
_symmetry.space_group_name_H-M   'P 1'
#
loop_
_entity.id
_entity.type
_entity.pdbx_description
1 polymer ?
#
loop_
_entity_poly.entity_id
_entity_poly.type
_entity_poly.pdbx_seq_one_letter_code
_entity_poly.pdbx_strand_id
1 'polypeptide(L)'
;MSWAQGALRWPASADTLHTRTREVLGQLPASQASAMGRLQGLAARAQYRRHPLSEAAESLASLRAELDRLLVNGHCLTVTPYQHGVGQRQGQQFSLSAPNAVATLAAKLQDGADTRLPSGQQHALAWLVTGNSAEDLAKQLAILCAVLPLPEWCATLRRLTASNDTMHQPTAARVPRWRAGEPLCWAPLRPARAVLGAELAQLESLARDSQSPIDKLQGLAVRRTARLDALATALVELSRLSGALWHWQGQGDAASIATQLGQSTPPDHSMSMTVGALLLSSSPLTFWQELTP
;
A
#
# COMPACT_ATOMS: atom_id res chain seq x y z
N MET A 1 -25.10 32.17 6.14
CA MET A 1 -24.77 31.23 5.03
C MET A 1 -25.26 29.86 5.43
N SER A 2 -26.14 29.24 4.64
CA SER A 2 -26.80 27.97 4.96
C SER A 2 -26.04 26.79 4.35
N TRP A 3 -26.11 25.63 5.01
CA TRP A 3 -25.68 24.37 4.42
C TRP A 3 -26.62 24.00 3.27
N ALA A 4 -26.06 23.49 2.17
CA ALA A 4 -26.82 23.03 1.01
C ALA A 4 -26.56 21.55 0.78
N GLN A 5 -27.60 20.80 0.41
CA GLN A 5 -27.45 19.42 -0.02
C GLN A 5 -27.23 19.40 -1.54
N GLY A 6 -26.04 18.97 -1.96
CA GLY A 6 -25.66 18.86 -3.36
C GLY A 6 -25.45 17.40 -3.76
N ALA A 7 -25.92 17.03 -4.95
CA ALA A 7 -25.54 15.77 -5.57
C ALA A 7 -24.08 15.86 -6.06
N LEU A 8 -23.32 14.78 -5.90
CA LEU A 8 -21.95 14.72 -6.43
C LEU A 8 -21.97 14.78 -7.95
N ARG A 9 -21.19 15.68 -8.53
CA ARG A 9 -21.04 15.85 -9.99
C ARG A 9 -19.58 15.90 -10.36
N TRP A 10 -19.23 15.38 -11.53
CA TRP A 10 -17.85 15.50 -12.02
C TRP A 10 -17.53 16.98 -12.29
N PRO A 11 -16.40 17.52 -11.78
CA PRO A 11 -16.07 18.94 -11.94
C PRO A 11 -15.90 19.36 -13.40
N ALA A 12 -16.52 20.48 -13.79
CA ALA A 12 -16.47 21.04 -15.15
C ALA A 12 -15.04 21.45 -15.57
N SER A 13 -14.25 21.93 -14.62
CA SER A 13 -12.84 22.25 -14.82
C SER A 13 -12.02 20.98 -15.16
N ALA A 14 -12.31 19.86 -14.51
CA ALA A 14 -11.65 18.59 -14.80
C ALA A 14 -12.09 18.03 -16.17
N ASP A 15 -13.37 18.17 -16.52
CA ASP A 15 -13.91 17.76 -17.83
C ASP A 15 -13.31 18.58 -18.99
N THR A 16 -13.14 19.89 -18.80
CA THR A 16 -12.50 20.77 -19.79
C THR A 16 -11.04 20.37 -20.03
N LEU A 17 -10.29 20.07 -18.96
CA LEU A 17 -8.91 19.57 -19.05
C LEU A 17 -8.86 18.23 -19.79
N HIS A 18 -9.78 17.32 -19.48
CA HIS A 18 -9.88 16.03 -20.15
C HIS A 18 -10.13 16.20 -21.65
N THR A 19 -11.11 17.02 -22.02
CA THR A 19 -11.49 17.27 -23.41
C THR A 19 -10.33 17.83 -24.22
N ARG A 20 -9.67 18.90 -23.74
CA ARG A 20 -8.50 19.49 -24.41
C ARG A 20 -7.35 18.52 -24.56
N THR A 21 -7.13 17.68 -23.55
CA THR A 21 -6.09 16.65 -23.61
C THR A 21 -6.44 15.57 -24.65
N ARG A 22 -7.72 15.18 -24.74
CA ARG A 22 -8.20 14.17 -25.70
C ARG A 22 -8.13 14.65 -27.14
N GLU A 23 -8.32 15.94 -27.41
CA GLU A 23 -8.17 16.51 -28.77
C GLU A 23 -6.78 16.22 -29.35
N VAL A 24 -5.72 16.41 -28.55
CA VAL A 24 -4.34 16.15 -28.98
C VAL A 24 -4.04 14.65 -28.97
N LEU A 25 -4.41 13.94 -27.90
CA LEU A 25 -4.13 12.50 -27.79
C LEU A 25 -4.89 11.68 -28.83
N GLY A 26 -6.04 12.14 -29.31
CA GLY A 26 -6.82 11.49 -30.37
C GLY A 26 -6.11 11.45 -31.73
N GLN A 27 -5.09 12.30 -31.95
CA GLN A 27 -4.29 12.30 -33.17
C GLN A 27 -3.16 11.26 -33.15
N LEU A 28 -2.83 10.73 -31.97
CA LEU A 28 -1.72 9.79 -31.80
C LEU A 28 -1.88 8.49 -32.61
N PRO A 29 -3.06 7.83 -32.67
CA PRO A 29 -3.19 6.56 -33.39
C PRO A 29 -2.81 6.68 -34.88
N ALA A 30 -3.24 7.76 -35.55
CA ALA A 30 -2.93 7.99 -36.96
C ALA A 30 -1.43 8.28 -37.19
N SER A 31 -0.85 9.17 -36.37
CA SER A 31 0.59 9.48 -36.41
C SER A 31 1.46 8.24 -36.11
N GLN A 32 1.03 7.44 -35.14
CA GLN A 32 1.68 6.20 -34.73
C GLN A 32 1.59 5.11 -35.80
N ALA A 33 0.45 4.93 -36.46
CA ALA A 33 0.29 4.01 -37.58
C ALA A 33 1.20 4.41 -38.76
N SER A 34 1.28 5.70 -39.07
CA SER A 34 2.20 6.24 -40.09
C SER A 34 3.67 5.99 -39.74
N ALA A 35 4.06 6.23 -38.48
CA ALA A 35 5.41 5.93 -38.00
C ALA A 35 5.72 4.43 -38.06
N MET A 36 4.73 3.59 -37.75
CA MET A 36 4.88 2.14 -37.80
C MET A 36 5.09 1.62 -39.22
N GLY A 37 4.34 2.16 -40.19
CA GLY A 37 4.53 1.84 -41.61
C GLY A 37 5.95 2.18 -42.10
N ARG A 38 6.50 3.33 -41.67
CA ARG A 38 7.91 3.69 -41.96
C ARG A 38 8.90 2.71 -41.33
N LEU A 39 8.67 2.28 -40.09
CA LEU A 39 9.53 1.33 -39.39
C LEU A 39 9.49 -0.06 -40.03
N GLN A 40 8.31 -0.54 -40.43
CA GLN A 40 8.16 -1.82 -41.13
C GLN A 40 8.90 -1.84 -42.47
N GLY A 41 8.91 -0.72 -43.20
CA GLY A 41 9.71 -0.56 -44.43
C GLY A 41 11.22 -0.72 -44.23
N LEU A 42 11.72 -0.55 -42.99
CA LEU A 42 13.13 -0.73 -42.63
C LEU A 42 13.45 -2.10 -42.03
N ALA A 43 12.43 -2.95 -41.78
CA ALA A 43 12.59 -4.23 -41.07
C ALA A 43 13.61 -5.17 -41.71
N ALA A 44 13.60 -5.27 -43.04
CA ALA A 44 14.54 -6.11 -43.78
C ALA A 44 16.00 -5.66 -43.64
N ARG A 45 16.25 -4.38 -43.31
CA ARG A 45 17.59 -3.80 -43.15
C ARG A 45 18.07 -3.78 -41.70
N ALA A 46 17.19 -4.08 -40.74
CA ALA A 46 17.46 -4.05 -39.31
C ALA A 46 17.65 -5.47 -38.73
N GLN A 47 18.25 -6.38 -39.50
CA GLN A 47 18.54 -7.73 -39.03
C GLN A 47 19.69 -7.69 -38.01
N TYR A 48 19.40 -8.10 -36.78
CA TYR A 48 20.37 -8.15 -35.69
C TYR A 48 20.70 -9.59 -35.34
N ARG A 49 21.99 -9.91 -35.21
CA ARG A 49 22.43 -11.24 -34.77
C ARG A 49 22.32 -11.29 -33.24
N ARG A 50 21.45 -12.16 -32.74
CA ARG A 50 21.22 -12.36 -31.30
C ARG A 50 22.55 -12.64 -30.57
N HIS A 51 22.74 -12.00 -29.41
CA HIS A 51 23.92 -12.25 -28.60
C HIS A 51 23.84 -13.66 -27.99
N PRO A 52 24.95 -14.44 -27.94
CA PRO A 52 24.91 -15.83 -27.43
C PRO A 52 24.36 -15.95 -25.99
N LEU A 53 24.56 -14.93 -25.16
CA LEU A 53 24.04 -14.89 -23.78
C LEU A 53 22.52 -14.72 -23.69
N SER A 54 21.86 -14.28 -24.77
CA SER A 54 20.40 -14.09 -24.79
C SER A 54 19.63 -15.41 -24.78
N GLU A 55 20.19 -16.48 -25.38
CA GLU A 55 19.61 -17.83 -25.30
C GLU A 55 19.75 -18.41 -23.90
N ALA A 56 20.92 -18.23 -23.27
CA ALA A 56 21.14 -18.62 -21.88
C ALA A 56 20.19 -17.86 -20.92
N ALA A 57 19.98 -16.56 -21.13
CA ALA A 57 19.06 -15.76 -20.32
C ALA A 57 17.59 -16.17 -20.49
N GLU A 58 17.17 -16.55 -21.71
CA GLU A 58 15.81 -17.04 -21.97
C GLU A 58 15.50 -18.35 -21.24
N SER A 59 16.50 -19.24 -21.12
CA SER A 59 16.35 -20.49 -20.36
C SER A 59 16.08 -20.28 -18.86
N LEU A 60 16.38 -19.09 -18.34
CA LEU A 60 16.22 -18.72 -16.93
C LEU A 60 14.95 -17.88 -16.68
N ALA A 61 14.07 -17.71 -17.66
CA ALA A 61 12.86 -16.90 -17.53
C ALA A 61 11.90 -17.37 -16.43
N SER A 62 11.96 -18.64 -16.02
CA SER A 62 11.15 -19.19 -14.92
C SER A 62 11.57 -18.70 -13.53
N LEU A 63 12.79 -18.20 -13.37
CA LEU A 63 13.34 -17.81 -12.06
C LEU A 63 12.53 -16.71 -11.37
N ARG A 64 11.88 -15.82 -12.13
CA ARG A 64 10.95 -14.83 -11.56
C ARG A 64 9.78 -15.50 -10.85
N ALA A 65 9.16 -16.49 -11.50
CA ALA A 65 8.04 -17.22 -10.93
C ALA A 65 8.47 -18.07 -9.73
N GLU A 66 9.69 -18.61 -9.76
CA GLU A 66 10.28 -19.33 -8.61
C GLU A 66 10.53 -18.39 -7.43
N LEU A 67 11.08 -17.20 -7.66
CA LEU A 67 11.25 -16.18 -6.62
C LEU A 67 9.90 -15.72 -6.05
N ASP A 68 8.89 -15.52 -6.89
CA ASP A 68 7.55 -15.12 -6.44
C ASP A 68 6.90 -16.22 -5.57
N ARG A 69 7.17 -17.51 -5.85
CA ARG A 69 6.72 -18.62 -4.99
C ARG A 69 7.39 -18.63 -3.62
N LEU A 70 8.62 -18.12 -3.50
CA LEU A 70 9.28 -17.95 -2.20
C LEU A 70 8.70 -16.78 -1.39
N LEU A 71 8.04 -15.84 -2.06
CA LEU A 71 7.45 -14.63 -1.46
C LEU A 71 5.96 -14.85 -1.17
N VAL A 72 5.66 -15.71 -0.21
CA VAL A 72 4.30 -16.09 0.16
C VAL A 72 3.62 -15.00 1.01
N ASN A 73 2.33 -14.78 0.78
CA ASN A 73 1.48 -13.99 1.67
C ASN A 73 0.90 -14.88 2.77
N GLY A 74 0.94 -14.42 4.02
CA GLY A 74 0.47 -15.22 5.15
C GLY A 74 0.08 -14.37 6.36
N HIS A 75 -0.21 -15.06 7.47
CA HIS A 75 -0.57 -14.46 8.73
C HIS A 75 0.61 -14.56 9.71
N CYS A 76 0.91 -13.49 10.44
CA CYS A 76 1.96 -13.48 11.46
C CYS A 76 1.35 -13.15 12.83
N LEU A 77 1.56 -14.03 13.80
CA LEU A 77 1.16 -13.86 15.20
C LEU A 77 2.40 -13.72 16.08
N THR A 78 2.42 -12.70 16.94
CA THR A 78 3.54 -12.44 17.83
C THR A 78 3.06 -12.25 19.26
N VAL A 79 3.59 -13.03 20.20
CA VAL A 79 3.33 -12.88 21.63
C VAL A 79 4.50 -12.19 22.33
N THR A 80 4.23 -11.26 23.23
CA THR A 80 5.27 -10.52 23.98
C THR A 80 4.87 -10.31 25.44
N PRO A 81 5.84 -10.12 26.38
CA PRO A 81 5.55 -9.95 27.80
C PRO A 81 4.69 -8.73 28.15
N TYR A 82 4.67 -7.73 27.27
CA TYR A 82 3.98 -6.45 27.51
C TYR A 82 2.54 -6.43 27.00
N GLN A 83 2.08 -7.54 26.44
CA GLN A 83 0.73 -7.68 25.92
C GLN A 83 -0.24 -8.03 27.04
N HIS A 84 -1.38 -7.33 27.05
CA HIS A 84 -2.38 -7.47 28.09
C HIS A 84 -3.00 -8.88 28.07
N GLY A 85 -2.88 -9.61 29.19
CA GLY A 85 -3.41 -10.97 29.34
C GLY A 85 -2.52 -12.07 28.74
N VAL A 86 -1.32 -11.72 28.27
CA VAL A 86 -0.32 -12.67 27.74
C VAL A 86 0.85 -12.79 28.72
N GLY A 87 1.50 -11.67 29.03
CA GLY A 87 2.57 -11.63 30.02
C GLY A 87 2.07 -11.68 31.46
N GLN A 88 2.87 -12.24 32.34
CA GLN A 88 2.69 -12.17 33.78
C GLN A 88 3.28 -10.88 34.32
N ARG A 89 2.52 -10.21 35.19
CA ARG A 89 2.96 -8.98 35.88
C ARG A 89 3.20 -9.29 37.36
N GLN A 90 4.43 -9.11 37.82
CA GLN A 90 4.78 -9.09 39.23
C GLN A 90 5.32 -7.70 39.57
N GLY A 91 4.51 -6.88 40.24
CA GLY A 91 4.84 -5.47 40.48
C GLY A 91 5.01 -4.68 39.18
N GLN A 92 6.20 -4.12 38.98
CA GLN A 92 6.57 -3.37 37.76
C GLN A 92 7.27 -4.24 36.70
N GLN A 93 7.49 -5.53 36.97
CA GLN A 93 8.15 -6.44 36.05
C GLN A 93 7.12 -7.20 35.22
N PHE A 94 7.34 -7.22 33.91
CA PHE A 94 6.57 -8.01 32.94
C PHE A 94 7.44 -9.17 32.47
N SER A 95 6.91 -10.39 32.56
CA SER A 95 7.61 -11.62 32.14
C SER A 95 6.70 -12.52 31.33
N LEU A 96 7.27 -13.29 30.41
CA LEU A 96 6.57 -14.32 29.66
C LEU A 96 7.53 -15.48 29.49
N SER A 97 7.24 -16.61 30.13
CA SER A 97 8.04 -17.81 29.97
C SER A 97 7.77 -18.44 28.59
N ALA A 98 8.76 -19.13 28.02
CA ALA A 98 8.62 -19.79 26.72
C ALA A 98 7.44 -20.79 26.68
N PRO A 99 7.19 -21.63 27.72
CA PRO A 99 6.01 -22.50 27.73
C PRO A 99 4.68 -21.73 27.70
N ASN A 100 4.59 -20.60 28.42
CA ASN A 100 3.38 -19.77 28.45
C ASN A 100 3.17 -19.04 27.11
N ALA A 101 4.27 -18.63 26.45
CA ALA A 101 4.22 -18.05 25.10
C ALA A 101 3.65 -19.06 24.10
N VAL A 102 4.15 -20.31 24.12
CA VAL A 102 3.65 -21.40 23.25
C VAL A 102 2.18 -21.71 23.55
N ALA A 103 1.81 -21.82 24.83
CA ALA A 103 0.42 -22.08 25.23
C ALA A 103 -0.52 -20.96 24.74
N THR A 104 -0.09 -19.71 24.81
CA THR A 104 -0.87 -18.55 24.33
C THR A 104 -1.01 -18.56 22.81
N LEU A 105 0.07 -18.86 22.07
CA LEU A 105 0.02 -19.02 20.62
C LEU A 105 -0.95 -20.14 20.22
N ALA A 106 -0.87 -21.29 20.90
CA ALA A 106 -1.75 -22.43 20.67
C ALA A 106 -3.22 -22.11 20.96
N ALA A 107 -3.50 -21.41 22.07
CA ALA A 107 -4.85 -20.98 22.41
C ALA A 107 -5.41 -20.01 21.36
N LYS A 108 -4.57 -19.10 20.84
CA LYS A 108 -5.02 -18.12 19.83
C LYS A 108 -5.36 -18.77 18.48
N LEU A 109 -4.72 -19.88 18.13
CA LEU A 109 -5.09 -20.66 16.93
C LEU A 109 -6.45 -21.36 17.06
N GLN A 110 -7.03 -21.42 18.26
CA GLN A 110 -8.35 -22.00 18.55
C GLN A 110 -9.41 -20.92 18.84
N ASP A 111 -9.07 -19.65 18.69
CA ASP A 111 -9.96 -18.52 19.01
C ASP A 111 -11.00 -18.31 17.91
N GLY A 112 -12.09 -19.07 17.98
CA GLY A 112 -13.20 -19.01 17.01
C GLY A 112 -13.99 -17.69 17.02
N ALA A 113 -13.73 -16.79 17.97
CA ALA A 113 -14.30 -15.44 17.98
C ALA A 113 -13.52 -14.46 17.08
N ASP A 114 -12.31 -14.84 16.65
CA ASP A 114 -11.50 -14.02 15.76
C ASP A 114 -11.90 -14.24 14.30
N THR A 115 -12.52 -13.22 13.68
CA THR A 115 -12.97 -13.28 12.28
C THR A 115 -11.82 -13.38 11.28
N ARG A 116 -10.56 -13.21 11.72
CA ARG A 116 -9.35 -13.32 10.90
C ARG A 116 -8.56 -14.61 11.16
N LEU A 117 -9.15 -15.59 11.85
CA LEU A 117 -8.52 -16.88 12.06
C LEU A 117 -8.25 -17.57 10.71
N PRO A 118 -7.02 -18.03 10.44
CA PRO A 118 -6.70 -18.76 9.21
C PRO A 118 -7.53 -20.05 9.08
N SER A 119 -8.12 -20.30 7.90
CA SER A 119 -8.94 -21.49 7.62
C SER A 119 -8.26 -22.43 6.61
N GLY A 120 -8.60 -23.72 6.61
CA GLY A 120 -8.01 -24.73 5.72
C GLY A 120 -6.64 -25.23 6.15
N GLN A 121 -5.92 -25.92 5.25
CA GLN A 121 -4.59 -26.46 5.52
C GLN A 121 -3.55 -25.33 5.56
N GLN A 122 -2.78 -25.25 6.65
CA GLN A 122 -1.78 -24.20 6.89
C GLN A 122 -0.39 -24.80 7.06
N HIS A 123 0.63 -24.06 6.61
CA HIS A 123 2.04 -24.35 6.89
C HIS A 123 2.55 -23.33 7.91
N ALA A 124 3.04 -23.80 9.07
CA ALA A 124 3.38 -22.93 10.19
C ALA A 124 4.86 -23.02 10.56
N LEU A 125 5.43 -21.88 10.95
CA LEU A 125 6.77 -21.75 11.52
C LEU A 125 6.68 -20.86 12.76
N ALA A 126 7.25 -21.29 13.88
CA ALA A 126 7.25 -20.54 15.13
C ALA A 126 8.67 -20.24 15.58
N TRP A 127 8.91 -18.99 15.99
CA TRP A 127 10.19 -18.53 16.53
C TRP A 127 9.99 -17.98 17.95
N LEU A 128 10.92 -18.32 18.85
CA LEU A 128 10.96 -17.82 20.21
C LEU A 128 12.33 -17.20 20.46
N VAL A 129 12.34 -16.00 21.03
CA VAL A 129 13.55 -15.34 21.51
C VAL A 129 13.45 -15.29 23.03
N THR A 130 14.44 -15.85 23.72
CA THR A 130 14.39 -16.05 25.17
C THR A 130 15.66 -15.55 25.83
N GLY A 131 15.52 -14.76 26.90
CA GLY A 131 16.62 -14.35 27.74
C GLY A 131 16.34 -14.67 29.21
N ASN A 132 17.40 -14.84 29.99
CA ASN A 132 17.31 -15.11 31.43
C ASN A 132 17.04 -13.83 32.25
N SER A 133 17.16 -12.66 31.62
CA SER A 133 16.83 -11.36 32.19
C SER A 133 16.31 -10.41 31.10
N ALA A 134 15.73 -9.27 31.50
CA ALA A 134 15.29 -8.23 30.57
C ALA A 134 16.45 -7.68 29.72
N GLU A 135 17.64 -7.55 30.31
CA GLU A 135 18.84 -7.07 29.62
C GLU A 135 19.36 -8.09 28.60
N ASP A 136 19.38 -9.37 28.97
CA ASP A 136 19.76 -10.48 28.08
C ASP A 136 18.80 -10.60 26.89
N LEU A 137 17.49 -10.51 27.15
CA LEU A 137 16.47 -10.50 26.11
C LEU A 137 16.62 -9.27 25.18
N ALA A 138 16.94 -8.10 25.72
CA ALA A 138 17.18 -6.89 24.93
C ALA A 138 18.40 -7.05 24.00
N LYS A 139 19.50 -7.64 24.49
CA LYS A 139 20.70 -7.92 23.69
C LYS A 139 20.40 -8.87 22.53
N GLN A 140 19.69 -9.97 22.78
CA GLN A 140 19.31 -10.91 21.73
C GLN A 140 18.33 -10.30 20.72
N LEU A 141 17.33 -9.54 21.20
CA LEU A 141 16.38 -8.84 20.34
C LEU A 141 17.05 -7.76 19.48
N ALA A 142 18.10 -7.09 19.97
CA ALA A 142 18.81 -6.09 19.18
C ALA A 142 19.47 -6.69 17.92
N ILE A 143 20.09 -7.87 18.05
CA ILE A 143 20.71 -8.59 16.93
C ILE A 143 19.63 -9.06 15.95
N LEU A 144 18.56 -9.67 16.46
CA LEU A 144 17.52 -10.27 15.63
C LEU A 144 16.62 -9.23 14.95
N CYS A 145 16.27 -8.14 15.62
CA CYS A 145 15.46 -7.07 15.01
C CYS A 145 16.18 -6.35 13.86
N ALA A 146 17.52 -6.45 13.76
CA ALA A 146 18.26 -5.94 12.60
C ALA A 146 18.05 -6.79 11.33
N VAL A 147 17.76 -8.08 11.49
CA VAL A 147 17.60 -9.07 10.39
C VAL A 147 16.13 -9.47 10.20
N LEU A 148 15.29 -9.30 11.21
CA LEU A 148 13.86 -9.64 11.19
C LEU A 148 13.08 -8.61 12.03
N PRO A 149 12.82 -7.40 11.50
CA PRO A 149 12.17 -6.32 12.23
C PRO A 149 10.65 -6.55 12.33
N LEU A 150 10.23 -7.62 13.02
CA LEU A 150 8.84 -7.81 13.38
C LEU A 150 8.38 -6.63 14.24
N PRO A 151 7.27 -5.93 13.91
CA PRO A 151 6.88 -4.70 14.59
C PRO A 151 6.78 -4.84 16.11
N GLU A 152 6.25 -5.96 16.59
CA GLU A 152 6.06 -6.24 18.02
C GLU A 152 7.39 -6.59 18.72
N TRP A 153 8.35 -7.19 18.03
CA TRP A 153 9.70 -7.44 18.56
C TRP A 153 10.48 -6.12 18.68
N CYS A 154 10.41 -5.27 17.66
CA CYS A 154 10.98 -3.92 17.69
C CYS A 154 10.33 -3.06 18.79
N ALA A 155 9.02 -3.18 19.00
CA ALA A 155 8.33 -2.48 20.08
C ALA A 155 8.75 -3.00 21.47
N THR A 156 8.96 -4.30 21.61
CA THR A 156 9.48 -4.92 22.84
C THR A 156 10.88 -4.45 23.15
N LEU A 157 11.78 -4.44 22.15
CA LEU A 157 13.14 -3.90 22.27
C LEU A 157 13.12 -2.43 22.71
N ARG A 158 12.33 -1.57 22.05
CA ARG A 158 12.20 -0.16 22.43
C ARG A 158 11.74 0.02 23.88
N ARG A 159 10.83 -0.83 24.38
CA ARG A 159 10.38 -0.77 25.78
C ARG A 159 11.46 -1.24 26.75
N LEU A 160 12.19 -2.30 26.42
CA LEU A 160 13.30 -2.80 27.24
C LEU A 160 14.44 -1.77 27.34
N THR A 161 14.61 -0.91 26.34
CA THR A 161 15.67 0.10 26.30
C THR A 161 15.21 1.52 26.67
N ALA A 162 13.91 1.76 26.85
CA ALA A 162 13.39 3.09 27.16
C ALA A 162 13.37 3.34 28.67
N SER A 163 13.90 4.49 29.10
CA SER A 163 13.80 4.97 30.48
C SER A 163 12.51 5.77 30.64
N ASN A 164 11.46 5.20 31.26
CA ASN A 164 10.16 5.87 31.40
C ASN A 164 9.59 5.70 32.80
N ASP A 165 9.60 6.81 33.56
CA ASP A 165 8.80 6.99 34.76
C ASP A 165 7.31 7.23 34.41
N THR A 166 6.43 6.81 35.30
CA THR A 166 5.04 6.42 35.06
C THR A 166 4.00 7.52 34.78
N MET A 167 3.09 7.28 33.82
CA MET A 167 1.70 7.79 33.88
C MET A 167 0.71 6.84 33.17
N HIS A 168 -0.49 6.71 33.75
CA HIS A 168 -1.47 5.63 33.57
C HIS A 168 -2.23 5.65 32.22
N GLN A 169 -2.57 4.47 31.67
CA GLN A 169 -3.25 4.29 30.38
C GLN A 169 -4.67 3.73 30.53
N PRO A 170 -5.68 4.23 29.78
CA PRO A 170 -7.05 3.70 29.77
C PRO A 170 -7.18 2.38 28.99
N THR A 171 -8.26 1.63 29.25
CA THR A 171 -8.48 0.25 28.79
C THR A 171 -8.56 0.13 27.26
N ALA A 172 -7.54 -0.48 26.66
CA ALA A 172 -7.42 -0.71 25.22
C ALA A 172 -7.80 -2.14 24.83
N ALA A 173 -8.32 -2.33 23.61
CA ALA A 173 -8.52 -3.64 23.01
C ALA A 173 -7.22 -4.48 23.07
N ARG A 174 -7.33 -5.78 23.33
CA ARG A 174 -6.16 -6.68 23.49
C ARG A 174 -5.20 -6.56 22.30
N VAL A 175 -3.96 -6.20 22.61
CA VAL A 175 -2.85 -6.04 21.66
C VAL A 175 -1.94 -7.27 21.76
N PRO A 176 -1.32 -7.69 20.64
CA PRO A 176 -1.29 -7.03 19.34
C PRO A 176 -2.52 -7.42 18.52
N ARG A 177 -2.90 -6.53 17.61
CA ARG A 177 -3.97 -6.84 16.66
C ARG A 177 -3.35 -7.53 15.45
N TRP A 178 -4.08 -8.45 14.85
CA TRP A 178 -3.76 -8.91 13.50
C TRP A 178 -3.76 -7.72 12.56
N ARG A 179 -2.61 -7.45 11.93
CA ARG A 179 -2.54 -6.50 10.81
C ARG A 179 -3.16 -7.16 9.58
N ALA A 180 -3.78 -6.36 8.72
CA ALA A 180 -4.19 -6.85 7.41
C ALA A 180 -2.95 -7.37 6.66
N GLY A 181 -3.12 -8.30 5.70
CA GLY A 181 -2.04 -9.00 5.00
C GLY A 181 -1.01 -8.06 4.36
N GLU A 182 -0.01 -7.65 5.14
CA GLU A 182 1.09 -6.81 4.73
C GLU A 182 2.22 -7.70 4.21
N PRO A 183 2.86 -7.34 3.09
CA PRO A 183 4.02 -8.09 2.59
C PRO A 183 5.14 -8.04 3.63
N LEU A 184 5.62 -9.22 4.07
CA LEU A 184 6.70 -9.40 5.05
C LEU A 184 8.09 -9.06 4.46
N CYS A 185 8.18 -7.99 3.68
CA CYS A 185 9.39 -7.55 2.99
C CYS A 185 10.24 -6.65 3.90
N TRP A 186 10.82 -7.23 4.93
CA TRP A 186 11.75 -6.52 5.80
C TRP A 186 13.22 -6.74 5.39
N ALA A 187 14.17 -5.98 5.94
CA ALA A 187 15.60 -6.29 5.73
C ALA A 187 15.92 -7.65 6.38
N PRO A 188 16.74 -8.53 5.75
CA PRO A 188 17.48 -8.33 4.51
C PRO A 188 16.69 -8.68 3.23
N LEU A 189 15.47 -9.19 3.34
CA LEU A 189 14.64 -9.60 2.21
C LEU A 189 14.33 -8.43 1.26
N ARG A 190 14.08 -7.23 1.79
CA ARG A 190 13.83 -6.03 0.97
C ARG A 190 15.02 -5.63 0.09
N PRO A 191 16.25 -5.43 0.62
CA PRO A 191 17.41 -5.15 -0.21
C PRO A 191 17.77 -6.35 -1.11
N ALA A 192 17.66 -7.60 -0.63
CA ALA A 192 17.88 -8.78 -1.46
C ALA A 192 16.92 -8.83 -2.66
N ARG A 193 15.63 -8.51 -2.45
CA ARG A 193 14.63 -8.42 -3.53
C ARG A 193 14.98 -7.34 -4.55
N ALA A 194 15.52 -6.21 -4.10
CA ALA A 194 15.93 -5.14 -5.01
C ALA A 194 17.11 -5.57 -5.89
N VAL A 195 18.13 -6.20 -5.30
CA VAL A 195 19.34 -6.65 -6.02
C VAL A 195 19.03 -7.82 -6.95
N LEU A 196 18.38 -8.88 -6.45
CA LEU A 196 17.98 -10.03 -7.28
C LEU A 196 16.99 -9.60 -8.37
N GLY A 197 16.08 -8.68 -8.07
CA GLY A 197 15.18 -8.10 -9.07
C GLY A 197 15.91 -7.32 -10.16
N ALA A 198 17.03 -6.66 -9.83
CA ALA A 198 17.86 -5.95 -10.79
C ALA A 198 18.67 -6.92 -11.67
N GLU A 199 19.24 -7.99 -11.11
CA GLU A 199 19.93 -9.05 -11.87
C GLU A 199 18.97 -9.74 -12.84
N LEU A 200 17.78 -10.12 -12.37
CA LEU A 200 16.72 -10.67 -13.22
C LEU A 200 16.30 -9.68 -14.32
N ALA A 201 16.21 -8.38 -14.01
CA ALA A 201 15.89 -7.37 -15.03
C ALA A 201 16.98 -7.27 -16.12
N GLN A 202 18.26 -7.48 -15.78
CA GLN A 202 19.33 -7.55 -16.79
C GLN A 202 19.19 -8.80 -17.67
N LEU A 203 18.88 -9.95 -17.08
CA LEU A 203 18.63 -11.19 -17.83
C LEU A 203 17.39 -11.07 -18.72
N GLU A 204 16.29 -10.51 -18.21
CA GLU A 204 15.08 -10.23 -18.99
C GLU A 204 15.36 -9.25 -20.15
N SER A 205 16.23 -8.25 -19.94
CA SER A 205 16.66 -7.31 -20.98
C SER A 205 17.47 -8.00 -22.08
N LEU A 206 18.42 -8.86 -21.70
CA LEU A 206 19.23 -9.66 -22.63
C LEU A 206 18.39 -10.70 -23.37
N ALA A 207 17.44 -11.34 -22.70
CA ALA A 207 16.53 -12.31 -23.31
C ALA A 207 15.65 -11.64 -24.38
N ARG A 208 15.25 -10.38 -24.16
CA ARG A 208 14.50 -9.56 -25.12
C ARG A 208 15.28 -9.19 -26.37
N ASP A 209 16.56 -9.53 -26.50
CA ASP A 209 17.29 -9.44 -27.78
C ASP A 209 16.87 -10.52 -28.79
N SER A 210 15.91 -11.41 -28.44
CA SER A 210 15.13 -12.16 -29.43
C SER A 210 14.21 -11.28 -30.29
N GLN A 211 13.88 -10.07 -29.81
CA GLN A 211 13.04 -9.11 -30.50
C GLN A 211 13.91 -8.05 -31.18
N SER A 212 13.67 -7.79 -32.47
CA SER A 212 14.36 -6.70 -33.16
C SER A 212 14.02 -5.35 -32.52
N PRO A 213 14.86 -4.31 -32.67
CA PRO A 213 14.51 -2.96 -32.21
C PRO A 213 13.15 -2.48 -32.75
N ILE A 214 12.76 -2.94 -33.94
CA ILE A 214 11.46 -2.65 -34.55
C ILE A 214 10.33 -3.36 -33.79
N ASP A 215 10.53 -4.62 -33.40
CA ASP A 215 9.56 -5.37 -32.58
C ASP A 215 9.40 -4.75 -31.18
N LYS A 216 10.50 -4.27 -30.58
CA LYS A 216 10.47 -3.55 -29.29
C LYS A 216 9.68 -2.24 -29.41
N LEU A 217 9.87 -1.48 -30.49
CA LEU A 217 9.11 -0.26 -30.78
C LEU A 217 7.63 -0.54 -31.09
N GLN A 218 7.33 -1.64 -31.77
CA GLN A 218 5.96 -2.15 -31.96
C GLN A 218 5.29 -2.49 -30.64
N GLY A 219 5.98 -3.22 -29.76
CA GLY A 219 5.49 -3.55 -28.43
C GLY A 219 5.23 -2.30 -27.58
N LEU A 220 6.12 -1.30 -27.63
CA LEU A 220 5.93 -0.02 -26.94
C LEU A 220 4.73 0.76 -27.49
N ALA A 221 4.57 0.77 -28.81
CA ALA A 221 3.43 1.35 -29.50
C ALA A 221 2.10 0.74 -28.98
N VAL A 222 1.99 -0.59 -28.97
CA VAL A 222 0.79 -1.29 -28.47
C VAL A 222 0.51 -0.98 -27.00
N ARG A 223 1.54 -1.02 -26.14
CA ARG A 223 1.41 -0.71 -24.71
C ARG A 223 0.94 0.72 -24.47
N ARG A 224 1.42 1.68 -25.26
CA ARG A 224 1.00 3.08 -25.18
C ARG A 224 -0.49 3.20 -25.50
N THR A 225 -0.97 2.56 -26.57
CA THR A 225 -2.39 2.55 -26.93
C THR A 225 -3.25 1.95 -25.82
N ALA A 226 -2.90 0.75 -25.34
CA ALA A 226 -3.62 0.10 -24.25
C ALA A 226 -3.63 0.93 -22.95
N ARG A 227 -2.54 1.65 -22.64
CA ARG A 227 -2.49 2.55 -21.49
C ARG A 227 -3.41 3.76 -21.65
N LEU A 228 -3.46 4.34 -22.85
CA LEU A 228 -4.36 5.46 -23.14
C LEU A 228 -5.84 5.03 -23.05
N ASP A 229 -6.16 3.82 -23.51
CA ASP A 229 -7.51 3.25 -23.38
C ASP A 229 -7.86 3.02 -21.91
N ALA A 230 -6.96 2.40 -21.13
CA ALA A 230 -7.17 2.19 -19.70
C ALA A 230 -7.36 3.50 -18.92
N LEU A 231 -6.60 4.55 -19.26
CA LEU A 231 -6.77 5.88 -18.67
C LEU A 231 -8.12 6.51 -19.05
N ALA A 232 -8.56 6.34 -20.29
CA ALA A 232 -9.88 6.81 -20.72
C ALA A 232 -11.00 6.10 -19.98
N THR A 233 -10.94 4.77 -19.84
CA THR A 233 -11.90 3.99 -19.06
C THR A 233 -11.91 4.41 -17.59
N ALA A 234 -10.74 4.55 -16.96
CA ALA A 234 -10.64 4.96 -15.57
C ALA A 234 -11.26 6.35 -15.32
N LEU A 235 -11.08 7.30 -16.24
CA LEU A 235 -11.71 8.62 -16.15
C LEU A 235 -13.22 8.56 -16.33
N VAL A 236 -13.73 7.72 -17.23
CA VAL A 236 -15.19 7.48 -17.36
C VAL A 236 -15.75 6.90 -16.06
N GLU A 237 -15.10 5.93 -15.44
CA GLU A 237 -15.56 5.38 -14.17
C GLU A 237 -15.52 6.41 -13.04
N LEU A 238 -14.47 7.24 -12.97
CA LEU A 238 -14.38 8.32 -11.98
C LEU A 238 -15.47 9.40 -12.18
N SER A 239 -15.95 9.60 -13.41
CA SER A 239 -17.04 10.54 -13.69
C SER A 239 -18.42 10.01 -13.27
N ARG A 240 -18.55 8.70 -13.00
CA ARG A 240 -19.80 8.06 -12.51
C ARG A 240 -19.98 8.26 -11.00
N LEU A 241 -19.90 9.50 -10.57
CA LEU A 241 -20.17 9.86 -9.18
C LEU A 241 -21.66 9.71 -8.88
N SER A 242 -21.97 9.20 -7.69
CA SER A 242 -23.34 9.09 -7.19
C SER A 242 -23.38 9.37 -5.70
N GLY A 243 -24.53 9.84 -5.22
CA GLY A 243 -24.72 10.26 -3.83
C GLY A 243 -24.89 11.77 -3.70
N ALA A 244 -25.32 12.19 -2.52
CA ALA A 244 -25.49 13.57 -2.15
C ALA A 244 -24.86 13.82 -0.78
N LEU A 245 -24.31 15.02 -0.60
CA LEU A 245 -23.73 15.43 0.68
C LEU A 245 -24.12 16.87 1.00
N TRP A 246 -24.09 17.18 2.29
CA TRP A 246 -24.25 18.53 2.78
C TRP A 246 -22.92 19.25 2.69
N HIS A 247 -22.90 20.40 2.05
CA HIS A 247 -21.73 21.25 1.93
C HIS A 247 -22.00 22.65 2.45
N TRP A 248 -20.92 23.30 2.85
CA TRP A 248 -20.89 24.70 3.26
C TRP A 248 -19.61 25.33 2.68
N GLN A 249 -19.74 26.55 2.17
CA GLN A 249 -18.63 27.29 1.59
C GLN A 249 -18.51 28.64 2.29
N GLY A 250 -17.27 29.02 2.64
CA GLY A 250 -16.94 30.28 3.27
C GLY A 250 -15.52 30.71 2.92
N GLN A 251 -15.26 32.01 3.01
CA GLN A 251 -13.95 32.60 2.71
C GLN A 251 -13.59 33.60 3.81
N GLY A 252 -12.31 33.64 4.16
CA GLY A 252 -11.77 34.53 5.17
C GLY A 252 -10.47 33.98 5.76
N ASP A 253 -9.95 34.66 6.78
CA ASP A 253 -8.96 34.06 7.66
C ASP A 253 -9.61 32.99 8.55
N ALA A 254 -8.80 32.23 9.29
CA ALA A 254 -9.29 31.14 10.12
C ALA A 254 -10.32 31.59 11.17
N ALA A 255 -10.15 32.80 11.74
CA ALA A 255 -11.06 33.34 12.74
C ALA A 255 -12.43 33.72 12.15
N SER A 256 -12.41 34.33 10.96
CA SER A 256 -13.61 34.65 10.19
C SER A 256 -14.33 33.39 9.73
N ILE A 257 -13.63 32.39 9.21
CA ILE A 257 -14.21 31.10 8.80
C ILE A 257 -14.86 30.38 9.99
N ALA A 258 -14.19 30.35 11.15
CA ALA A 258 -14.74 29.75 12.37
C ALA A 258 -16.02 30.46 12.83
N THR A 259 -16.04 31.80 12.78
CA THR A 259 -17.22 32.61 13.13
C THR A 259 -18.38 32.35 12.17
N GLN A 260 -18.11 32.35 10.87
CA GLN A 260 -19.13 32.10 9.84
C GLN A 260 -19.71 30.67 9.95
N LEU A 261 -18.86 29.67 10.24
CA LEU A 261 -19.29 28.29 10.43
C LEU A 261 -20.12 28.13 11.72
N GLY A 262 -19.72 28.78 12.82
CA GLY A 262 -20.46 28.75 14.08
C GLY A 262 -21.84 29.44 14.02
N GLN A 263 -22.01 30.39 13.11
CA GLN A 263 -23.29 31.05 12.80
C GLN A 263 -24.08 30.36 11.67
N SER A 264 -23.57 29.25 11.12
CA SER A 264 -24.26 28.50 10.08
C SER A 264 -25.40 27.64 10.65
N THR A 265 -26.36 27.28 9.80
CA THR A 265 -27.50 26.42 10.15
C THR A 265 -27.31 25.02 9.55
N PRO A 266 -26.70 24.07 10.28
CA PRO A 266 -26.54 22.69 9.80
C PRO A 266 -27.89 21.96 9.71
N PRO A 267 -27.94 20.78 9.07
CA PRO A 267 -29.14 19.92 9.04
C PRO A 267 -29.64 19.60 10.45
N ASP A 268 -30.93 19.29 10.58
CA ASP A 268 -31.58 19.09 11.86
C ASP A 268 -31.06 17.87 12.65
N HIS A 269 -31.46 17.77 13.92
CA HIS A 269 -31.05 16.69 14.83
C HIS A 269 -31.61 15.30 14.45
N SER A 270 -32.34 15.16 13.33
CA SER A 270 -32.78 13.85 12.84
C SER A 270 -31.62 12.99 12.32
N MET A 271 -30.48 13.61 11.97
CA MET A 271 -29.26 12.93 11.51
C MET A 271 -28.32 12.58 12.68
N SER A 272 -28.61 11.47 13.37
CA SER A 272 -27.89 11.02 14.58
C SER A 272 -26.48 10.46 14.37
N MET A 273 -26.10 10.14 13.12
CA MET A 273 -24.80 9.57 12.75
C MET A 273 -24.16 10.40 11.63
N THR A 274 -23.28 11.33 12.00
CA THR A 274 -22.68 12.31 11.07
C THR A 274 -21.16 12.27 11.13
N VAL A 275 -20.50 12.35 9.97
CA VAL A 275 -19.05 12.53 9.82
C VAL A 275 -18.81 13.80 9.01
N GLY A 276 -17.88 14.64 9.45
CA GLY A 276 -17.56 15.91 8.81
C GLY A 276 -16.08 16.04 8.47
N ALA A 277 -15.78 16.81 7.43
CA ALA A 277 -14.43 17.21 7.05
C ALA A 277 -14.42 18.70 6.66
N LEU A 278 -13.35 19.41 7.03
CA LEU A 278 -13.13 20.80 6.64
C LEU A 278 -11.86 20.88 5.80
N LEU A 279 -11.99 21.36 4.56
CA LEU A 279 -10.87 21.59 3.65
C LEU A 279 -10.54 23.08 3.65
N LEU A 280 -9.29 23.41 3.96
CA LEU A 280 -8.78 24.79 3.95
C LEU A 280 -7.57 24.88 3.02
N SER A 281 -7.48 25.97 2.26
CA SER A 281 -6.38 26.22 1.33
C SER A 281 -6.20 27.73 1.16
N SER A 282 -4.95 28.16 0.95
CA SER A 282 -4.61 29.54 0.58
C SER A 282 -4.99 29.88 -0.87
N SER A 283 -5.40 28.88 -1.65
CA SER A 283 -5.84 28.99 -3.04
C SER A 283 -7.24 28.41 -3.22
N PRO A 284 -8.03 28.87 -4.21
CA PRO A 284 -9.39 28.39 -4.44
C PRO A 284 -9.49 26.87 -4.56
N LEU A 285 -10.47 26.27 -3.87
CA LEU A 285 -10.74 24.82 -3.89
C LEU A 285 -11.66 24.45 -5.07
N THR A 286 -11.38 24.96 -6.26
CA THR A 286 -12.26 24.90 -7.45
C THR A 286 -12.78 23.50 -7.77
N PHE A 287 -11.91 22.48 -7.73
CA PHE A 287 -12.31 21.10 -7.98
C PHE A 287 -13.39 20.62 -7.00
N TRP A 288 -13.21 20.90 -5.70
CA TRP A 288 -14.15 20.46 -4.65
C TRP A 288 -15.44 21.28 -4.66
N GLN A 289 -15.35 22.58 -4.96
CA GLN A 289 -16.51 23.46 -5.10
C GLN A 289 -17.41 23.02 -6.27
N GLU A 290 -16.83 22.59 -7.39
CA GLU A 290 -17.59 22.08 -8.53
C GLU A 290 -18.07 20.62 -8.34
N LEU A 291 -17.38 19.84 -7.50
CA LEU A 291 -17.77 18.46 -7.18
C LEU A 291 -19.10 18.41 -6.43
N THR A 292 -19.36 19.41 -5.60
CA THR A 292 -20.55 19.57 -4.77
C THR A 292 -21.16 20.95 -5.01
N PRO A 293 -21.84 21.15 -6.15
CA PRO A 293 -22.42 22.43 -6.53
C PRO A 293 -23.62 22.82 -5.66
#